data_AF-A0A1Q4ZGZ0-F1
#
_entry.id   AF-A0A1Q4ZGZ0-F1
#
_cell.length_a   1.000
_cell.length_b   1.000
_cell.length_c   1.000
_cell.angle_alpha   90.00
_cell.angle_beta   90.00
_cell.angle_gamma   90.00
#
_symmetry.space_group_name_H-M   'P 1'
#
loop_
_entity.id
_entity.type
_entity.pdbx_description
1 polymer ?
#
loop_
_entity_poly.entity_id
_entity_poly.type
_entity_poly.pdbx_seq_one_letter_code
_entity_poly.pdbx_strand_id
1 'polypeptide(L)'
;MTFTEQLLQEPADAGGRIVKTTTGRDSVNWPSRIAAARRSTRLPKAKELHGGWCRDGYEIKLVDTPAWRFAVLAPVPVPSRLTRPHRVVRAMQNEPRSLGLTKPVQARALRLIQALITATESEGHACSV
;
A
#
# COMPACT_ATOMS: atom_id res chain seq x y z
N MET A 1 9.96 -28.05 -12.75
CA MET A 1 9.05 -26.92 -12.47
C MET A 1 9.07 -26.67 -10.97
N THR A 2 9.42 -25.47 -10.53
CA THR A 2 9.45 -25.12 -9.10
C THR A 2 8.05 -24.73 -8.62
N PHE A 3 7.79 -24.90 -7.32
CA PHE A 3 6.49 -24.53 -6.74
C PHE A 3 6.15 -23.03 -6.95
N THR A 4 7.15 -22.16 -6.98
CA THR A 4 6.99 -20.74 -7.31
C THR A 4 6.57 -20.52 -8.76
N GLU A 5 7.09 -21.30 -9.72
CA GLU A 5 6.64 -21.26 -11.12
C GLU A 5 5.18 -21.70 -11.24
N GLN A 6 4.81 -22.79 -10.57
CA GLN A 6 3.43 -23.28 -10.55
C GLN A 6 2.48 -22.23 -9.95
N LEU A 7 2.87 -21.56 -8.87
CA LEU A 7 2.07 -20.54 -8.20
C LEU A 7 1.94 -19.23 -9.01
N LEU A 8 2.81 -19.01 -10.01
CA LEU A 8 2.70 -17.87 -10.92
C LEU A 8 1.94 -18.20 -12.20
N GLN A 9 2.09 -19.44 -12.67
CA GLN A 9 1.42 -19.94 -13.87
C GLN A 9 -0.08 -20.14 -13.62
N GLU A 10 -0.45 -20.75 -12.49
CA GLU A 10 -1.87 -21.05 -12.19
C GLU A 10 -2.76 -19.79 -12.12
N PRO A 11 -2.38 -18.69 -11.42
CA PRO A 11 -3.14 -17.45 -11.50
C PRO A 11 -3.11 -16.83 -12.88
N ALA A 12 -1.99 -16.88 -13.61
CA ALA A 12 -1.90 -16.30 -14.94
C ALA A 12 -2.88 -16.98 -15.92
N ASP A 13 -2.96 -18.31 -15.87
CA ASP A 13 -3.85 -19.11 -16.73
C ASP A 13 -5.33 -18.97 -16.31
N ALA A 14 -5.61 -18.72 -15.02
CA ALA A 14 -6.96 -18.53 -14.48
C ALA A 14 -7.48 -17.08 -14.53
N GLY A 15 -6.86 -16.20 -15.33
CA GLY A 15 -7.30 -14.80 -15.46
C GLY A 15 -6.89 -13.89 -14.28
N GLY A 16 -5.80 -14.22 -13.60
CA GLY A 16 -5.17 -13.43 -12.54
C GLY A 16 -5.59 -13.80 -11.12
N ARG A 17 -6.46 -14.79 -10.92
CA ARG A 17 -7.00 -15.14 -9.60
C ARG A 17 -7.26 -16.63 -9.46
N ILE A 18 -6.81 -17.21 -8.34
CA ILE A 18 -7.17 -18.57 -7.92
C ILE A 18 -7.54 -18.59 -6.43
N VAL A 19 -8.41 -19.52 -6.05
CA VAL A 19 -8.72 -19.80 -4.66
C VAL A 19 -8.29 -21.23 -4.35
N LYS A 20 -7.48 -21.39 -3.30
CA LYS A 20 -7.00 -22.69 -2.84
C LYS A 20 -7.73 -23.07 -1.55
N THR A 21 -8.47 -24.16 -1.59
CA THR A 21 -9.12 -24.74 -0.41
C THR A 21 -8.05 -25.24 0.57
N THR A 22 -8.24 -24.98 1.87
CA THR A 22 -7.27 -25.32 2.92
C THR A 22 -7.77 -26.36 3.91
N THR A 23 -8.87 -27.04 3.61
CA THR A 23 -9.42 -28.10 4.46
C THR A 23 -8.71 -29.43 4.18
N GLY A 24 -8.06 -30.01 5.19
CA GLY A 24 -7.47 -31.35 5.12
C GLY A 24 -6.14 -31.48 5.86
N ARG A 25 -5.67 -32.73 6.01
CA ARG A 25 -4.42 -33.10 6.70
C ARG A 25 -3.16 -32.54 6.02
N ASP A 26 -3.29 -32.15 4.75
CA ASP A 26 -2.24 -31.55 3.92
C ASP A 26 -2.41 -30.03 3.75
N SER A 27 -3.00 -29.34 4.73
CA SER A 27 -3.22 -27.89 4.65
C SER A 27 -1.89 -27.16 4.45
N VAL A 28 -1.69 -26.68 3.22
CA VAL A 28 -0.51 -25.96 2.82
C VAL A 28 -0.50 -24.57 3.47
N ASN A 29 0.63 -24.18 4.06
CA ASN A 29 0.83 -22.82 4.56
C ASN A 29 1.03 -21.83 3.39
N TRP A 30 -0.09 -21.44 2.77
CA TRP A 30 -0.13 -20.50 1.65
C TRP A 30 0.45 -19.12 1.97
N PRO A 31 0.21 -18.50 3.15
CA PRO A 31 0.84 -17.23 3.50
C PRO A 31 2.37 -17.27 3.42
N SER A 32 3.00 -18.31 4.00
CA SER A 32 4.46 -18.47 3.98
C SER A 32 4.99 -18.65 2.55
N ARG A 33 4.25 -19.39 1.72
CA ARG A 33 4.62 -19.65 0.32
C ARG A 33 4.51 -18.41 -0.56
N ILE A 34 3.47 -17.60 -0.39
CA ILE A 34 3.37 -16.30 -1.07
C ILE A 34 4.48 -15.36 -0.62
N ALA A 35 4.78 -15.31 0.69
CA ALA A 35 5.87 -14.50 1.20
C ALA A 35 7.24 -14.93 0.63
N ALA A 36 7.45 -16.23 0.41
CA ALA A 36 8.65 -16.74 -0.26
C ALA A 36 8.67 -16.38 -1.76
N ALA A 37 7.55 -16.55 -2.46
CA ALA A 37 7.43 -16.18 -3.88
C ALA A 37 7.64 -14.68 -4.11
N ARG A 38 7.09 -13.81 -3.26
CA ARG A 38 7.31 -12.35 -3.28
C ARG A 38 8.77 -11.94 -3.12
N ARG A 39 9.53 -12.69 -2.31
CA ARG A 39 10.96 -12.44 -2.10
C ARG A 39 11.83 -12.97 -3.23
N SER A 40 11.31 -13.88 -4.05
CA SER A 40 12.04 -14.40 -5.19
C SER A 40 12.09 -13.38 -6.33
N THR A 41 13.21 -13.30 -7.04
CA THR A 41 13.38 -12.47 -8.25
C THR A 41 12.58 -12.98 -9.46
N ARG A 42 11.67 -13.94 -9.25
CA ARG A 42 10.94 -14.64 -10.31
C ARG A 42 9.56 -14.05 -10.61
N LEU A 43 9.10 -13.09 -9.80
CA LEU A 43 7.90 -12.33 -10.15
C LEU A 43 8.17 -11.45 -11.37
N PRO A 44 7.27 -11.44 -12.38
CA PRO A 44 7.36 -10.47 -13.46
C PRO A 44 7.43 -9.06 -12.88
N LYS A 45 8.37 -8.24 -13.36
CA LYS A 45 8.66 -6.90 -12.80
C LYS A 45 7.42 -5.98 -12.75
N ALA A 46 6.48 -6.21 -13.67
CA ALA A 46 5.23 -5.47 -13.80
C ALA A 46 4.03 -6.08 -13.04
N LYS A 47 4.23 -7.13 -12.23
CA LYS A 47 3.15 -7.80 -11.50
C LYS A 47 3.42 -7.94 -10.01
N GLU A 48 2.36 -7.88 -9.23
CA GLU A 48 2.35 -8.11 -7.80
C GLU A 48 1.52 -9.34 -7.46
N LEU A 49 2.08 -10.21 -6.62
CA LEU A 49 1.37 -11.35 -6.06
C LEU A 49 0.72 -10.94 -4.75
N HIS A 50 -0.59 -11.19 -4.59
CA HIS A 50 -1.38 -10.91 -3.39
C HIS A 50 -2.01 -12.19 -2.84
N GLY A 51 -2.13 -12.24 -1.51
CA GLY A 51 -2.68 -13.37 -0.79
C GLY A 51 -3.60 -12.92 0.33
N GLY A 52 -4.76 -13.56 0.47
CA GLY A 52 -5.73 -13.23 1.51
C GLY A 52 -6.70 -14.37 1.78
N TRP A 53 -7.23 -14.41 3.00
CA TRP A 53 -8.30 -15.34 3.33
C TRP A 53 -9.64 -14.82 2.80
N CYS A 54 -10.40 -15.72 2.19
CA CYS A 54 -11.79 -15.48 1.77
C CYS A 54 -12.69 -16.61 2.26
N ARG A 55 -14.00 -16.50 2.04
CA ARG A 55 -14.99 -17.50 2.47
C ARG A 55 -14.67 -18.91 1.93
N ASP A 56 -14.12 -18.99 0.73
CA ASP A 56 -13.92 -20.25 0.00
C ASP A 56 -12.49 -20.83 0.14
N GLY A 57 -11.64 -20.21 0.96
CA GLY A 57 -10.27 -20.63 1.21
C GLY A 57 -9.26 -19.50 1.11
N TYR A 58 -8.03 -19.83 0.72
CA TYR A 58 -6.96 -18.86 0.55
C TYR A 58 -6.89 -18.38 -0.90
N GLU A 59 -7.22 -17.10 -1.10
CA GLU A 59 -7.21 -16.43 -2.39
C GLU A 59 -5.80 -15.95 -2.73
N ILE A 60 -5.38 -16.22 -3.97
CA ILE A 60 -4.12 -15.78 -4.55
C ILE A 60 -4.43 -14.99 -5.81
N LYS A 61 -3.92 -13.75 -5.87
CA LYS A 61 -4.13 -12.83 -7.00
C LYS A 61 -2.80 -12.40 -7.58
N LEU A 62 -2.72 -12.34 -8.90
CA LEU A 62 -1.61 -11.74 -9.62
C LEU A 62 -2.13 -10.50 -10.34
N VAL A 63 -1.81 -9.33 -9.81
CA VAL A 63 -2.29 -8.03 -10.30
C VAL A 63 -1.16 -7.27 -10.97
N ASP A 64 -1.49 -6.40 -11.91
CA ASP A 64 -0.47 -5.53 -12.49
C ASP A 64 -0.05 -4.47 -11.48
N THR A 65 1.25 -4.24 -11.40
CA THR A 65 1.82 -3.15 -10.61
C THR A 65 1.35 -1.83 -11.21
N PRO A 66 0.72 -0.94 -10.43
CA PRO A 66 0.18 0.30 -10.97
C PRO A 66 1.31 1.19 -11.52
N ALA A 67 1.04 1.89 -12.63
CA ALA A 67 2.05 2.63 -13.39
C ALA A 67 2.87 3.63 -12.54
N TRP A 68 2.26 4.26 -11.53
CA TRP A 68 2.92 5.20 -10.64
C TRP A 68 4.10 4.60 -9.85
N ARG A 69 4.15 3.28 -9.66
CA ARG A 69 5.29 2.61 -9.00
C ARG A 69 6.55 2.53 -9.86
N PHE A 70 6.40 2.64 -11.18
CA PHE A 70 7.53 2.71 -12.11
C PHE A 70 7.89 4.14 -12.49
N ALA A 71 7.00 5.09 -12.21
CA ALA A 71 7.22 6.50 -12.51
C ALA A 71 8.26 7.10 -11.55
N VAL A 72 9.16 7.92 -12.09
CA VAL A 72 9.97 8.83 -11.28
C VAL A 72 9.07 9.99 -10.86
N LEU A 73 8.66 10.02 -9.59
CA LEU A 73 7.78 11.05 -9.06
C LEU A 73 8.59 12.27 -8.62
N ALA A 74 8.09 13.46 -8.93
CA ALA A 74 8.67 14.70 -8.41
C ALA A 74 8.50 14.76 -6.88
N PRO A 75 9.52 15.16 -6.12
CA PRO A 75 9.41 15.26 -4.68
C PRO A 75 8.43 16.37 -4.29
N VAL A 76 7.55 16.08 -3.33
CA VAL A 76 6.66 17.09 -2.75
C VAL A 76 7.47 17.97 -1.78
N PRO A 77 7.53 19.30 -1.98
CA PRO A 77 8.31 20.18 -1.13
C PRO A 77 7.66 20.30 0.25
N VAL A 78 8.39 19.87 1.29
CA VAL A 78 7.93 19.97 2.68
C VAL A 78 8.42 21.28 3.28
N PRO A 79 7.53 22.15 3.81
CA PRO A 79 7.96 23.39 4.42
C PRO A 79 8.82 23.14 5.65
N SER A 80 9.83 23.98 5.86
CA SER A 80 10.67 23.93 7.06
C SER A 80 9.91 24.34 8.32
N ARG A 81 8.92 25.25 8.18
CA ARG A 81 8.06 25.77 9.26
C ARG A 81 6.62 25.97 8.77
N LEU A 82 5.65 25.81 9.67
CA LEU A 82 4.24 26.12 9.41
C LEU A 82 3.95 27.59 9.72
N THR A 83 3.85 28.44 8.70
CA THR A 83 3.55 29.87 8.87
C THR A 83 2.10 30.21 8.56
N ARG A 84 1.50 29.56 7.56
CA ARG A 84 0.09 29.72 7.15
C ARG A 84 -0.56 28.34 6.99
N PRO A 85 -0.94 27.68 8.10
CA PRO A 85 -1.48 26.34 8.03
C PRO A 85 -2.82 26.33 7.29
N HIS A 86 -2.99 25.33 6.43
CA HIS A 86 -4.25 25.02 5.75
C HIS A 86 -5.35 24.73 6.80
N ARG A 87 -6.63 24.96 6.44
CA ARG A 87 -7.77 24.77 7.36
C ARG A 87 -7.78 23.40 8.04
N VAL A 88 -7.42 22.35 7.30
CA VAL A 88 -7.31 20.97 7.82
C VAL A 88 -6.21 20.85 8.87
N VAL A 89 -5.01 21.38 8.57
CA VAL A 89 -3.89 21.38 9.51
C VAL A 89 -4.23 22.20 10.75
N ARG A 90 -4.92 23.32 10.58
CA ARG A 90 -5.39 24.16 11.70
C ARG A 90 -6.43 23.43 12.56
N ALA A 91 -7.37 22.71 11.95
CA ALA A 91 -8.33 21.88 12.69
C ALA A 91 -7.61 20.81 13.52
N MET A 92 -6.65 20.10 12.93
CA MET A 92 -5.83 19.11 13.63
C MET A 92 -4.97 19.70 14.77
N GLN A 93 -4.54 20.95 14.65
CA GLN A 93 -3.81 21.64 15.73
C GLN A 93 -4.71 21.99 16.92
N ASN A 94 -5.99 22.25 16.65
CA ASN A 94 -6.97 22.69 17.63
C ASN A 94 -7.76 21.52 18.26
N GLU A 95 -7.51 20.29 17.81
CA GLU A 95 -8.12 19.09 18.39
C GLU A 95 -7.77 18.97 19.89
N PRO A 96 -8.76 18.85 20.79
CA PRO A 96 -8.53 18.77 22.23
C PRO A 96 -7.67 17.56 22.62
N ARG A 97 -7.78 16.48 21.84
CA ARG A 97 -6.98 15.27 22.04
C ARG A 97 -5.73 15.36 21.17
N SER A 98 -4.57 15.44 21.83
CA SER A 98 -3.31 15.34 21.11
C SER A 98 -3.22 14.00 20.36
N LEU A 99 -2.47 13.97 19.26
CA LEU A 99 -2.25 12.77 18.44
C LEU A 99 -1.48 11.65 19.18
N GLY A 100 -1.21 11.78 20.49
CA GLY A 100 -0.37 10.85 21.24
C GLY A 100 1.10 10.90 20.82
N LEU A 101 1.52 11.96 20.12
CA LEU A 101 2.87 12.14 19.60
C LEU A 101 3.66 13.15 20.44
N THR A 102 4.98 13.01 20.46
CA THR A 102 5.84 14.04 21.05
C THR A 102 5.75 15.33 20.22
N LYS A 103 5.97 16.49 20.85
CA LYS A 103 5.89 17.80 20.18
C LYS A 103 6.71 17.87 18.88
N PRO A 104 7.97 17.39 18.81
CA PRO A 104 8.75 17.41 17.57
C PRO A 104 8.16 16.53 16.46
N VAL A 105 7.63 15.35 16.82
CA VAL A 105 7.03 14.42 15.86
C VAL A 105 5.71 14.97 15.34
N GLN A 106 4.88 15.54 16.21
CA GLN A 106 3.64 16.21 15.83
C GLN A 106 3.92 17.39 14.87
N ALA A 107 4.90 18.24 15.18
CA ALA A 107 5.29 19.35 14.31
C ALA A 107 5.78 18.89 12.93
N ARG A 108 6.51 17.76 12.87
CA ARG A 108 6.90 17.15 11.58
C ARG A 108 5.69 16.60 10.83
N ALA A 109 4.80 15.88 11.51
CA ALA A 109 3.60 15.30 10.91
C ALA A 109 2.72 16.38 10.27
N LEU A 110 2.45 17.47 10.99
CA LEU A 110 1.65 18.58 10.47
C LEU A 110 2.29 19.26 9.25
N ARG A 111 3.63 19.35 9.18
CA ARG A 111 4.34 19.86 7.99
C ARG A 111 4.20 18.94 6.79
N LEU A 112 4.25 17.63 7.00
CA LEU A 112 4.02 16.65 5.93
C LEU A 112 2.57 16.73 5.42
N ILE A 113 1.60 16.81 6.32
CA ILE A 113 0.18 16.95 5.95
C ILE A 113 -0.06 18.25 5.18
N GLN A 114 0.51 19.37 5.64
CA GLN A 114 0.46 20.65 4.91
C GLN A 114 1.00 20.50 3.49
N ALA A 115 2.16 19.86 3.34
CA ALA A 115 2.82 19.68 2.05
C ALA A 115 1.97 18.85 1.10
N LEU A 116 1.41 17.74 1.59
CA LEU A 116 0.54 16.86 0.81
C LEU A 116 -0.73 17.60 0.37
N ILE A 117 -1.40 18.30 1.28
CA ILE A 117 -2.61 19.07 0.94
C ILE A 117 -2.31 20.12 -0.12
N THR A 118 -1.23 20.87 0.07
CA THR A 118 -0.86 21.94 -0.87
C THR A 118 -0.55 21.38 -2.25
N ALA A 119 0.13 20.22 -2.32
CA ALA A 119 0.41 19.54 -3.58
C ALA A 119 -0.88 19.03 -4.24
N THR A 120 -1.77 18.37 -3.49
CA THR A 120 -3.04 17.87 -4.04
C THR A 120 -3.96 18.99 -4.50
N GLU A 121 -4.02 20.11 -3.79
CA GLU A 121 -4.80 21.29 -4.21
C GLU A 121 -4.21 21.95 -5.46
N SER A 122 -2.87 21.95 -5.60
CA SER A 122 -2.22 22.44 -6.82
C SER A 122 -2.53 21.58 -8.06
N GLU A 123 -2.87 20.30 -7.84
CA GLU A 123 -3.33 19.36 -8.88
C GLU A 123 -4.85 19.45 -9.13
N GLY A 124 -5.56 20.35 -8.42
CA GLY A 124 -6.99 20.60 -8.61
C GLY A 124 -7.92 19.75 -7.73
N HIS A 125 -7.38 19.01 -6.77
CA HIS A 125 -8.19 18.26 -5.81
C HIS A 125 -8.65 19.13 -4.64
N ALA A 126 -9.83 18.84 -4.09
CA ALA A 126 -10.34 19.52 -2.90
C ALA A 126 -9.97 18.76 -1.63
N CYS A 127 -9.42 19.46 -0.63
CA CYS A 127 -9.14 18.90 0.70
C CYS A 127 -10.05 19.51 1.77
N SER A 128 -10.88 18.69 2.42
CA SER A 128 -11.78 19.10 3.51
C SER A 128 -11.40 18.46 4.84
N VAL A 129 -11.96 19.01 5.92
CA VAL A 129 -11.92 18.44 7.29
C VAL A 129 -12.96 17.34 7.39
#